data_AF-A0A956T220-F1
#
_entry.id   AF-A0A956T220-F1
#
_cell.length_a   1.000
_cell.length_b   1.000
_cell.length_c   1.000
_cell.angle_alpha   90.00
_cell.angle_beta   90.00
_cell.angle_gamma   90.00
#
_symmetry.space_group_name_H-M   'P 1'
#
loop_
_entity.id
_entity.type
_entity.pdbx_description
1 polymer ?
#
loop_
_entity_poly.entity_id
_entity_poly.type
_entity_poly.pdbx_seq_one_letter_code
_entity_poly.pdbx_strand_id
1 'polypeptide(L)'
;MFQTQLTPEEQEIAERLTEVFEAQDENCDFVFPDEEVRRFLPALLLSAGVDPNEYSSGPLADLFVEFRTWAGVPEIASAQDWVDAACEYYKKQPPNPELLAAVQEVLNS
;
A
#
# COMPACT_ATOMS: atom_id res chain seq x y z
N MET A 1 -13.85 -22.15 0.06
CA MET A 1 -13.33 -21.21 1.08
C MET A 1 -11.91 -21.63 1.38
N PHE A 2 -10.93 -21.03 0.72
CA PHE A 2 -9.53 -21.13 1.15
C PHE A 2 -9.33 -19.97 2.12
N GLN A 3 -9.38 -20.25 3.43
CA GLN A 3 -8.69 -19.39 4.38
C GLN A 3 -7.23 -19.76 4.25
N THR A 4 -6.50 -19.05 3.41
CA THR A 4 -5.04 -19.18 3.38
C THR A 4 -4.55 -18.57 4.69
N GLN A 5 -4.22 -19.41 5.67
CA GLN A 5 -3.45 -18.97 6.82
C GLN A 5 -2.09 -18.52 6.30
N LEU A 6 -1.67 -17.32 6.71
CA LEU A 6 -0.30 -16.86 6.48
C LEU A 6 0.65 -17.88 7.09
N THR A 7 1.75 -18.16 6.40
CA THR A 7 2.88 -18.85 6.98
C THR A 7 3.45 -18.05 8.15
N PRO A 8 4.19 -18.67 9.09
CA PRO A 8 4.80 -17.94 10.19
C PRO A 8 5.70 -16.78 9.73
N GLU A 9 6.40 -16.96 8.61
CA GLU A 9 7.25 -15.93 8.00
C GLU A 9 6.41 -14.77 7.44
N GLU A 10 5.34 -15.06 6.69
CA GLU A 10 4.42 -14.02 6.19
C GLU A 10 3.71 -13.28 7.34
N GLN A 11 3.40 -13.98 8.43
CA GLN A 11 2.83 -13.37 9.63
C GLN A 11 3.84 -12.43 10.29
N GLU A 12 5.09 -12.84 10.46
CA GLU A 12 6.16 -12.00 11.03
C GLU A 12 6.40 -10.75 10.16
N ILE A 13 6.43 -10.90 8.84
CA ILE A 13 6.54 -9.77 7.91
C ILE A 13 5.34 -8.82 8.07
N ALA A 14 4.12 -9.36 8.14
CA ALA A 14 2.91 -8.54 8.30
C ALA A 14 2.89 -7.78 9.63
N GLU A 15 3.32 -8.42 10.72
CA GLU A 15 3.46 -7.80 12.04
C GLU A 15 4.47 -6.66 11.99
N ARG A 16 5.66 -6.88 11.42
CA ARG A 16 6.70 -5.84 11.30
C ARG A 16 6.32 -4.69 10.37
N LEU A 17 5.59 -4.95 9.29
CA LEU A 17 5.03 -3.87 8.45
C LEU A 17 4.01 -3.04 9.24
N THR A 18 3.17 -3.69 10.04
CA THR A 18 2.21 -3.00 10.91
C THR A 18 2.94 -2.12 11.93
N GLU A 19 4.01 -2.62 12.53
CA GLU A 19 4.85 -1.83 13.45
C GLU A 19 5.43 -0.58 12.77
N VAL A 20 5.87 -0.67 11.50
CA VAL A 20 6.33 0.50 10.74
C VAL A 20 5.21 1.52 10.53
N PHE A 21 4.01 1.07 10.16
CA PHE A 21 2.88 1.95 9.87
C PHE A 21 2.25 2.57 11.13
N GLU A 22 2.33 1.89 12.27
CA GLU A 22 1.78 2.33 13.55
C GLU A 22 2.82 2.95 14.49
N ALA A 23 4.08 3.07 14.05
CA ALA A 23 5.16 3.65 14.84
C ALA A 23 4.82 5.06 15.33
N GLN A 24 5.10 5.34 16.60
CA GLN A 24 4.89 6.64 17.24
C GLN A 24 6.20 7.20 17.81
N ASP A 25 6.32 8.51 17.82
CA ASP A 25 7.45 9.23 18.40
C ASP A 25 7.29 9.46 19.92
N GLU A 26 8.21 10.23 20.52
CA GLU A 26 8.19 10.56 21.95
C GLU A 26 6.98 11.40 22.40
N ASN A 27 6.25 12.02 21.46
CA ASN A 27 5.06 12.83 21.69
C ASN A 27 3.76 12.05 21.46
N CYS A 28 3.84 10.74 21.16
CA CYS A 28 2.72 9.90 20.73
C CYS A 28 2.12 10.30 19.37
N ASP A 29 2.84 11.06 18.56
CA ASP A 29 2.47 11.34 17.18
C ASP A 29 2.96 10.21 16.28
N PHE A 30 2.20 9.88 15.22
CA PHE A 30 2.64 8.87 14.25
C PHE A 30 3.89 9.34 13.51
N VAL A 31 4.90 8.47 13.43
CA VAL A 31 6.14 8.72 12.69
C VAL A 31 5.82 8.96 11.21
N PHE A 32 4.91 8.17 10.64
CA PHE A 32 4.34 8.39 9.31
C PHE A 32 2.85 8.70 9.45
N PRO A 33 2.38 9.89 9.04
CA PRO A 33 0.96 10.22 9.08
C PRO A 33 0.11 9.22 8.29
N ASP A 34 -1.12 8.95 8.74
CA ASP A 34 -2.07 8.02 8.08
C ASP A 34 -2.23 8.33 6.58
N GLU A 35 -2.27 9.61 6.21
CA GLU A 35 -2.35 10.03 4.82
C GLU A 35 -1.14 9.58 3.98
N GLU A 36 0.08 9.61 4.54
CA GLU A 36 1.27 9.14 3.85
C GLU A 36 1.25 7.63 3.67
N VAL A 37 0.86 6.89 4.72
CA VAL A 37 0.72 5.44 4.67
C VAL A 37 -0.34 5.05 3.62
N ARG A 38 -1.52 5.69 3.64
CA ARG A 38 -2.58 5.44 2.66
C ARG A 38 -2.15 5.73 1.22
N ARG A 39 -1.33 6.76 1.00
CA ARG A 39 -0.78 7.06 -0.33
C ARG A 39 0.35 6.12 -0.74
N PHE A 40 0.98 5.43 0.21
CA PHE A 40 2.03 4.45 -0.04
C PHE A 40 1.47 3.06 -0.39
N LEU A 41 0.41 2.61 0.32
CA LEU A 41 -0.13 1.26 0.21
C LEU A 41 -0.48 0.82 -1.24
N PRO A 42 -1.05 1.66 -2.13
CA PRO A 42 -1.33 1.24 -3.50
C PRO A 42 -0.06 0.87 -4.28
N ALA A 43 1.07 1.56 -4.06
CA ALA A 43 2.34 1.17 -4.68
C ALA A 43 2.79 -0.22 -4.21
N LEU A 44 2.71 -0.48 -2.90
CA LEU A 44 3.08 -1.78 -2.33
C LEU A 44 2.19 -2.90 -2.90
N LEU A 45 0.87 -2.73 -2.86
CA LEU A 45 -0.10 -3.73 -3.32
C LEU A 45 0.06 -4.04 -4.82
N LEU A 46 0.16 -3.01 -5.67
CA LEU A 46 0.36 -3.20 -7.11
C LEU A 46 1.70 -3.89 -7.40
N SER A 47 2.77 -3.55 -6.66
CA SER A 47 4.08 -4.21 -6.81
C SER A 47 4.05 -5.68 -6.40
N ALA A 48 3.18 -6.04 -5.46
CA ALA A 48 2.93 -7.42 -5.04
C ALA A 48 2.01 -8.20 -6.00
N GLY A 49 1.56 -7.57 -7.09
CA GLY A 49 0.70 -8.19 -8.10
C GLY A 49 -0.77 -8.28 -7.70
N VAL A 50 -1.20 -7.51 -6.70
CA VAL A 50 -2.61 -7.40 -6.31
C VAL A 50 -3.37 -6.69 -7.42
N ASP A 51 -4.37 -7.35 -8.03
CA ASP A 51 -5.25 -6.73 -9.02
C ASP A 51 -6.39 -5.96 -8.30
N PRO A 52 -6.45 -4.62 -8.42
CA PRO A 52 -7.50 -3.82 -7.78
C PRO A 52 -8.91 -4.23 -8.19
N ASN A 53 -9.09 -4.82 -9.39
CA ASN A 53 -10.40 -5.20 -9.90
C ASN A 53 -10.98 -6.45 -9.20
N GLU A 54 -10.16 -7.21 -8.46
CA GLU A 54 -10.63 -8.35 -7.66
C GLU A 54 -11.36 -7.90 -6.37
N TYR A 55 -11.21 -6.63 -5.99
CA TYR A 55 -11.75 -6.06 -4.74
C TYR A 55 -12.93 -5.15 -5.03
N SER A 56 -14.15 -5.67 -4.84
CA SER A 56 -15.39 -4.90 -5.04
C SER A 56 -16.00 -4.32 -3.75
N SER A 57 -15.49 -4.72 -2.58
CA SER A 57 -15.95 -4.21 -1.28
C SER A 57 -14.88 -4.39 -0.19
N GLY A 58 -15.01 -3.63 0.90
CA GLY A 58 -14.12 -3.69 2.06
C GLY A 58 -12.93 -2.72 1.98
N PRO A 59 -12.03 -2.75 2.97
CA PRO A 59 -11.00 -1.71 3.13
C PRO A 59 -10.06 -1.56 1.93
N LEU A 60 -9.72 -2.66 1.24
CA LEU A 60 -8.89 -2.60 0.03
C LEU A 60 -9.64 -1.99 -1.15
N ALA A 61 -10.94 -2.26 -1.30
CA ALA A 61 -11.75 -1.63 -2.33
C ALA A 61 -11.84 -0.11 -2.09
N ASP A 62 -12.05 0.31 -0.84
CA ASP A 62 -12.08 1.73 -0.48
C ASP A 62 -10.73 2.42 -0.76
N LEU A 63 -9.62 1.77 -0.40
CA LEU A 63 -8.27 2.24 -0.73
C LEU A 63 -8.05 2.41 -2.24
N PHE A 64 -8.49 1.44 -3.05
CA PHE A 64 -8.35 1.54 -4.51
C PHE A 64 -9.28 2.59 -5.12
N VAL A 65 -10.46 2.84 -4.54
CA VAL A 65 -11.34 3.95 -4.94
C VAL A 65 -10.70 5.30 -4.64
N GLU A 66 -10.10 5.46 -3.45
CA GLU A 66 -9.32 6.64 -3.08
C GLU A 66 -8.15 6.85 -4.07
N PHE A 67 -7.35 5.80 -4.29
CA PHE A 67 -6.21 5.84 -5.20
C PHE A 67 -6.60 6.17 -6.64
N ARG A 68 -7.70 5.58 -7.14
CA ARG A 68 -8.27 5.90 -8.46
C ARG A 68 -8.52 7.40 -8.61
N THR A 69 -9.06 8.03 -7.56
CA THR A 69 -9.34 9.47 -7.55
C THR A 69 -8.06 10.30 -7.60
N TRP A 70 -7.02 9.91 -6.89
CA TRP A 70 -5.73 10.61 -6.86
C TRP A 70 -4.93 10.44 -8.16
N ALA A 71 -4.87 9.21 -8.68
CA ALA A 71 -4.07 8.85 -9.84
C ALA A 71 -4.80 9.06 -11.18
N GLY A 72 -6.12 9.33 -11.16
CA GLY A 72 -6.91 9.55 -12.36
C GLY A 72 -7.16 8.26 -13.16
N VAL A 73 -7.32 7.13 -12.47
CA VAL A 73 -7.62 5.84 -13.11
C VAL A 73 -9.05 5.87 -13.67
N PRO A 74 -9.30 5.38 -14.90
CA PRO A 74 -10.65 5.32 -15.46
C PRO A 74 -11.58 4.39 -14.67
N GLU A 75 -12.89 4.61 -14.77
CA GLU A 75 -13.90 3.81 -14.06
C GLU A 75 -13.86 2.32 -14.48
N ILE A 76 -13.67 2.10 -15.78
CA ILE A 76 -13.40 0.79 -16.38
C ILE A 76 -11.91 0.76 -16.72
N ALA A 77 -11.12 0.04 -15.92
CA ALA A 77 -9.67 -0.02 -16.03
C ALA A 77 -9.20 -1.48 -16.12
N SER A 78 -8.28 -1.76 -17.03
CA SER A 78 -7.50 -3.00 -17.02
C SER A 78 -6.43 -2.95 -15.93
N ALA A 79 -5.84 -4.10 -15.58
CA ALA A 79 -4.70 -4.15 -14.66
C ALA A 79 -3.54 -3.24 -15.11
N GLN A 80 -3.30 -3.12 -16.42
CA GLN A 80 -2.25 -2.25 -16.95
C GLN A 80 -2.56 -0.76 -16.75
N ASP A 81 -3.83 -0.35 -16.87
CA ASP A 81 -4.23 1.05 -16.64
C ASP A 81 -3.94 1.50 -15.20
N TRP A 82 -4.10 0.59 -14.22
CA TRP A 82 -3.73 0.84 -12.83
C TRP A 82 -2.23 1.05 -12.65
N VAL A 83 -1.41 0.20 -13.28
CA VAL A 83 0.06 0.30 -13.24
C VAL A 83 0.53 1.59 -13.90
N ASP A 84 0.01 1.92 -15.07
CA ASP A 84 0.40 3.12 -15.81
C ASP A 84 0.03 4.40 -15.04
N ALA A 85 -1.18 4.45 -14.48
CA ALA A 85 -1.62 5.55 -13.65
C ALA A 85 -0.78 5.69 -12.36
N ALA A 86 -0.42 4.56 -11.73
CA ALA A 86 0.47 4.57 -10.58
C ALA A 86 1.85 5.11 -10.93
N CYS A 87 2.44 4.67 -12.04
CA CYS A 87 3.72 5.19 -12.51
C CYS A 87 3.67 6.70 -12.74
N GLU A 88 2.62 7.22 -13.38
CA GLU A 88 2.48 8.67 -13.61
C GLU A 88 2.19 9.46 -12.33
N TYR A 89 1.44 8.89 -11.39
CA TYR A 89 1.18 9.49 -10.09
C TYR A 89 2.47 9.59 -9.26
N TYR A 90 3.19 8.49 -9.06
CA TYR A 90 4.40 8.47 -8.21
C TYR A 90 5.61 9.18 -8.82
N LYS A 91 5.64 9.42 -10.14
CA LYS A 91 6.61 10.36 -10.74
C LYS A 91 6.41 11.80 -10.27
N LYS A 92 5.17 12.20 -10.03
CA LYS A 92 4.79 13.56 -9.59
C LYS A 92 4.75 13.69 -8.08
N GLN A 93 4.36 12.61 -7.41
CA GLN A 93 4.20 12.49 -5.97
C GLN A 93 4.96 11.26 -5.48
N PRO A 94 6.31 11.30 -5.44
CA PRO A 94 7.09 10.16 -5.00
C PRO A 94 6.74 9.78 -3.55
N PRO A 95 6.79 8.48 -3.19
CA PRO A 95 6.58 8.06 -1.82
C PRO A 95 7.59 8.73 -0.87
N ASN A 96 7.22 8.86 0.41
CA ASN A 96 8.17 9.31 1.43
C ASN A 96 9.38 8.34 1.44
N PRO A 97 10.61 8.85 1.23
CA PRO A 97 11.80 8.01 1.12
C PRO A 97 12.13 7.26 2.42
N GLU A 98 11.79 7.82 3.59
CA GLU A 98 12.02 7.17 4.88
C GLU A 98 11.04 6.03 5.10
N LEU A 99 9.76 6.22 4.76
CA LEU A 99 8.76 5.15 4.78
C LEU A 99 9.12 4.02 3.81
N LEU A 100 9.56 4.39 2.60
CA LEU A 100 10.02 3.41 1.61
C LEU A 100 11.20 2.60 2.14
N ALA A 101 12.20 3.25 2.75
CA ALA A 101 13.36 2.59 3.32
C ALA A 101 12.97 1.65 4.47
N ALA A 102 12.10 2.09 5.39
CA ALA A 102 11.62 1.28 6.50
C ALA A 102 10.87 0.02 6.03
N VAL A 103 10.00 0.16 5.03
CA VAL A 103 9.29 -0.99 4.43
C VAL A 103 10.26 -1.93 3.71
N GLN A 104 11.25 -1.39 2.98
CA GLN A 104 12.26 -2.21 2.32
C GLN A 104 13.15 -2.97 3.30
N GLU A 105 13.44 -2.42 4.47
CA GLU A 105 14.18 -3.11 5.53
C GLU A 105 13.39 -4.33 6.04
N VAL A 106 12.07 -4.20 6.20
CA VAL A 106 11.21 -5.32 6.60
C VAL A 106 11.13 -6.41 5.53
N LEU A 107 11.02 -6.03 4.25
CA LEU A 107 10.85 -6.99 3.15
C LEU A 107 12.14 -7.72 2.74
N ASN A 108 13.31 -7.18 3.09
CA ASN A 108 14.62 -7.73 2.69
C ASN A 108 15.37 -8.45 3.83
N SER A 109 14.84 -8.43 5.05
CA SER A 109 15.38 -9.13 6.22
C SER A 109 14.97 -10.59 6.24
#